data_AF-A0A0K1EU90-F1
#
_entry.id   AF-A0A0K1EU90-F1
#
_cell.length_a   1.000
_cell.length_b   1.000
_cell.length_c   1.000
_cell.angle_alpha   90.00
_cell.angle_beta   90.00
_cell.angle_gamma   90.00
#
_symmetry.space_group_name_H-M   'P 1'
#
loop_
_entity.id
_entity.type
_entity.pdbx_description
1 polymer ?
#
loop_
_entity_poly.entity_id
_entity_poly.type
_entity_poly.pdbx_seq_one_letter_code
_entity_poly.pdbx_strand_id
1 'polypeptide(L)'
;MKGWWFAVVLAAALPSCSRSGGSGSHRAEVKPVGPESVQIVPASGQLPYCLAFTVSEHRVIRQLTMAADRQAVPCSANEPIAGLTYRIPAEEGKVRVIVLFSDQPVKADPIAAQIFEIASVGRQVTAFDLRVPGKVVLETLHFTPSSGVPSDAVEGDAVVSDAGAAGDGAPVNDTGGMDAGTDAAP
;
A
#
# COMPACT_ATOMS: atom_id res chain seq x y z
N MET A 1 75.95 14.47 25.51
CA MET A 1 74.59 14.77 25.99
C MET A 1 73.70 14.92 24.78
N LYS A 2 72.89 13.91 24.45
CA LYS A 2 72.11 13.84 23.20
C LYS A 2 70.64 13.77 23.59
N GLY A 3 70.01 14.95 23.60
CA GLY A 3 68.64 15.14 24.06
C GLY A 3 67.65 14.64 23.00
N TRP A 4 66.97 13.55 23.35
CA TRP A 4 65.86 12.96 22.64
C TRP A 4 64.59 13.73 23.00
N TRP A 5 64.05 14.51 22.06
CA TRP A 5 62.75 15.17 22.20
C TRP A 5 61.66 14.25 21.65
N PHE A 6 60.88 13.64 22.54
CA PHE A 6 59.64 12.95 22.21
C PHE A 6 58.55 14.00 21.94
N ALA A 7 58.08 14.08 20.70
CA ALA A 7 56.86 14.81 20.35
C ALA A 7 55.66 13.92 20.70
N VAL A 8 54.95 14.28 21.78
CA VAL A 8 53.66 13.69 22.15
C VAL A 8 52.60 14.28 21.22
N VAL A 9 52.21 13.52 20.20
CA VAL A 9 51.04 13.81 19.37
C VAL A 9 49.81 13.34 20.14
N LEU A 10 49.17 14.27 20.85
CA LEU A 10 47.91 14.08 21.53
C LEU A 10 46.80 13.99 20.47
N ALA A 11 46.51 12.78 20.00
CA ALA A 11 45.41 12.48 19.10
C ALA A 11 44.08 12.73 19.84
N ALA A 12 43.49 13.90 19.62
CA ALA A 12 42.14 14.22 20.04
C ALA A 12 41.17 13.27 19.31
N ALA A 13 40.68 12.26 20.03
CA ALA A 13 39.58 11.41 19.59
C ALA A 13 38.32 12.28 19.53
N LEU A 14 38.05 12.85 18.35
CA LEU A 14 36.74 13.43 18.05
C LEU A 14 35.72 12.28 18.12
N PRO A 15 34.68 12.35 18.96
CA PRO A 15 33.58 11.42 18.87
C PRO A 15 32.95 11.64 17.50
N SER A 16 33.22 10.71 16.58
CA SER A 16 32.47 10.56 15.35
C SER A 16 31.03 10.24 15.75
N CYS A 17 30.22 11.29 15.88
CA CYS A 17 28.79 11.15 15.74
C CYS A 17 28.58 10.68 14.31
N SER A 18 28.60 9.36 14.11
CA SER A 18 27.90 8.76 13.00
C SER A 18 26.46 9.23 13.15
N ARG A 19 26.13 10.30 12.44
CA ARG A 19 24.77 10.59 12.05
C ARG A 19 24.39 9.39 11.21
N SER A 20 23.94 8.31 11.87
CA SER A 20 23.10 7.31 11.25
C SER A 20 22.03 8.16 10.61
N GLY A 21 22.15 8.32 9.29
CA GLY A 21 21.13 8.94 8.48
C GLY A 21 19.90 8.15 8.82
N GLY A 22 19.04 8.75 9.64
CA GLY A 22 17.79 8.12 9.99
C GLY A 22 17.10 7.90 8.66
N SER A 23 17.13 6.66 8.18
CA SER A 23 15.99 6.11 7.49
C SER A 23 14.86 6.39 8.45
N GLY A 24 14.16 7.51 8.25
CA GLY A 24 13.02 7.88 9.08
C GLY A 24 12.17 6.62 9.14
N SER A 25 11.89 6.16 10.36
CA SER A 25 11.10 4.94 10.56
C SER A 25 9.91 5.00 9.62
N HIS A 26 9.87 4.10 8.63
CA HIS A 26 8.82 4.10 7.63
C HIS A 26 7.47 4.13 8.34
N ARG A 27 6.64 5.12 8.02
CA ARG A 27 5.37 5.36 8.72
C ARG A 27 4.29 4.38 8.30
N ALA A 28 4.46 3.78 7.12
CA ALA A 28 3.64 2.72 6.61
C ALA A 28 4.48 1.80 5.71
N GLU A 29 3.97 0.60 5.48
CA GLU A 29 4.53 -0.38 4.57
C GLU A 29 3.50 -0.75 3.51
N VAL A 30 3.95 -0.97 2.27
CA VAL A 30 3.12 -1.59 1.23
C VAL A 30 3.43 -3.08 1.23
N LYS A 31 2.45 -3.90 1.58
CA LYS A 31 2.52 -5.37 1.54
C LYS A 31 1.83 -5.88 0.28
N PRO A 32 2.58 -6.39 -0.72
CA PRO A 32 1.97 -7.05 -1.87
C PRO A 32 1.19 -8.28 -1.38
N VAL A 33 -0.07 -8.40 -1.81
CA VAL A 33 -0.90 -9.59 -1.56
C VAL A 33 -1.29 -10.29 -2.85
N GLY A 34 -0.89 -9.73 -3.99
CA GLY A 34 -1.04 -10.29 -5.32
C GLY A 34 -0.31 -9.43 -6.36
N PRO A 35 -0.41 -9.78 -7.66
CA PRO A 35 0.32 -9.10 -8.73
C PRO A 35 -0.06 -7.61 -8.87
N GLU A 36 -1.35 -7.34 -8.75
CA GLU A 36 -1.95 -6.00 -8.83
C GLU A 36 -2.59 -5.58 -7.51
N SER A 37 -2.24 -6.20 -6.39
CA SER A 37 -2.98 -6.04 -5.13
C SER A 37 -2.04 -5.81 -3.97
N VAL A 38 -2.34 -4.77 -3.19
CA VAL A 38 -1.53 -4.38 -2.04
C VAL A 38 -2.39 -4.08 -0.82
N GLN A 39 -1.81 -4.33 0.35
CA GLN A 39 -2.28 -3.78 1.61
C GLN A 39 -1.32 -2.69 2.05
N ILE A 40 -1.85 -1.63 2.63
CA ILE A 40 -1.05 -0.55 3.21
C ILE A 40 -1.18 -0.68 4.72
N VAL A 41 -0.06 -0.87 5.41
CA VAL A 41 -0.04 -1.16 6.85
C VAL A 41 0.69 -0.02 7.58
N PRO A 42 0.00 0.80 8.38
CA PRO A 42 0.64 1.82 9.21
C PRO A 42 1.58 1.22 10.26
N ALA A 43 2.70 1.87 10.50
CA ALA A 43 3.58 1.55 11.61
C ALA A 43 2.95 1.99 12.95
N SER A 44 3.52 1.54 14.07
CA SER A 44 3.14 2.05 15.39
C SER A 44 3.44 3.55 15.54
N GLY A 45 2.61 4.26 16.32
CA GLY A 45 2.84 5.66 16.65
C GLY A 45 2.44 6.67 15.58
N GLN A 46 1.71 6.25 14.53
CA GLN A 46 1.10 7.18 13.59
C GLN A 46 -0.17 7.83 14.15
N LEU A 47 -0.65 8.88 13.47
CA LEU A 47 -1.90 9.55 13.83
C LEU A 47 -3.11 8.66 13.48
N PRO A 48 -4.23 8.77 14.23
CA PRO A 48 -5.31 7.77 14.25
C PRO A 48 -6.18 7.73 13.00
N TYR A 49 -6.13 8.75 12.12
CA TYR A 49 -6.89 8.78 10.89
C TYR A 49 -5.95 8.82 9.69
N CYS A 50 -6.35 8.22 8.57
CA CYS A 50 -5.55 8.29 7.36
C CYS A 50 -6.36 8.30 6.06
N LEU A 51 -5.70 8.83 5.03
CA LEU A 51 -6.11 8.78 3.64
C LEU A 51 -4.98 8.19 2.82
N ALA A 52 -5.30 7.34 1.87
CA ALA A 52 -4.34 6.77 0.94
C ALA A 52 -4.69 7.14 -0.50
N PHE A 53 -3.66 7.50 -1.26
CA PHE A 53 -3.75 7.86 -2.67
C PHE A 53 -2.65 7.14 -3.46
N THR A 54 -2.85 6.95 -4.76
CA THR A 54 -1.78 6.57 -5.69
C THR A 54 -1.56 7.67 -6.70
N VAL A 55 -0.30 7.83 -7.11
CA VAL A 55 0.11 8.62 -8.28
C VAL A 55 1.01 7.75 -9.13
N SER A 56 0.54 7.36 -10.30
CA SER A 56 1.29 6.55 -11.24
C SER A 56 2.33 7.35 -12.02
N GLU A 57 3.28 6.68 -12.66
CA GLU A 57 4.23 7.33 -13.57
C GLU A 57 3.55 7.94 -14.80
N HIS A 58 2.40 7.37 -15.21
CA HIS A 58 1.51 7.93 -16.22
C HIS A 58 0.60 9.06 -15.69
N ARG A 59 0.84 9.54 -14.46
CA ARG A 59 0.08 10.60 -13.78
C ARG A 59 -1.39 10.26 -13.55
N VAL A 60 -1.73 8.97 -13.50
CA VAL A 60 -3.04 8.52 -13.02
C VAL A 60 -3.07 8.68 -11.51
N ILE A 61 -4.10 9.34 -11.00
CA ILE A 61 -4.25 9.63 -9.57
C ILE A 61 -5.52 8.96 -9.08
N ARG A 62 -5.40 8.12 -8.06
CA ARG A 62 -6.54 7.47 -7.42
C ARG A 62 -6.58 7.75 -5.94
N GLN A 63 -7.77 7.97 -5.42
CA GLN A 63 -8.02 7.88 -3.99
C GLN A 63 -8.34 6.42 -3.66
N LEU A 64 -7.55 5.83 -2.76
CA LEU A 64 -7.72 4.43 -2.35
C LEU A 64 -8.74 4.31 -1.20
N THR A 65 -8.64 5.19 -0.20
CA THR A 65 -9.56 5.22 0.94
C THR A 65 -10.85 5.94 0.56
N MET A 66 -11.87 5.19 0.14
CA MET A 66 -13.19 5.70 -0.24
C MET A 66 -14.26 5.37 0.82
N ALA A 67 -14.19 6.01 1.99
CA ALA A 67 -15.25 5.90 2.98
C ALA A 67 -16.56 6.52 2.48
N ALA A 68 -17.71 5.99 2.93
CA ALA A 68 -19.03 6.46 2.50
C ALA A 68 -19.29 7.95 2.82
N ASP A 69 -18.75 8.44 3.93
CA ASP A 69 -18.84 9.82 4.38
C ASP A 69 -17.74 10.74 3.80
N ARG A 70 -16.87 10.16 2.96
CA ARG A 70 -15.69 10.77 2.35
C ARG A 70 -14.74 11.39 3.37
N GLN A 71 -14.62 10.79 4.54
CA GLN A 71 -13.67 11.19 5.56
C GLN A 71 -12.44 10.27 5.58
N ALA A 72 -11.36 10.77 6.19
CA ALA A 72 -10.24 9.95 6.61
C ALA A 72 -10.74 8.79 7.49
N VAL A 73 -10.27 7.59 7.18
CA VAL A 73 -10.67 6.37 7.89
C VAL A 73 -9.82 6.19 9.14
N PRO A 74 -10.31 5.47 10.17
CA PRO A 74 -9.47 5.06 11.29
C PRO A 74 -8.31 4.17 10.83
N CYS A 75 -7.12 4.40 11.39
CA CYS A 75 -5.89 3.72 11.00
C CYS A 75 -5.16 3.20 12.23
N SER A 76 -5.45 1.93 12.55
CA SER A 76 -4.75 1.18 13.58
C SER A 76 -3.32 0.86 13.15
N ALA A 77 -2.41 0.83 14.11
CA ALA A 77 -1.05 0.35 13.87
C ALA A 77 -1.05 -1.13 13.51
N ASN A 78 -0.20 -1.52 12.56
CA ASN A 78 0.04 -2.89 12.12
C ASN A 78 -1.16 -3.61 11.48
N GLU A 79 -2.24 -2.89 11.18
CA GLU A 79 -3.41 -3.40 10.47
C GLU A 79 -3.55 -2.73 9.10
N PRO A 80 -4.08 -3.41 8.07
CA PRO A 80 -4.35 -2.77 6.79
C PRO A 80 -5.29 -1.57 6.95
N ILE A 81 -5.00 -0.46 6.26
CA ILE A 81 -5.88 0.72 6.25
C ILE A 81 -7.29 0.29 5.84
N ALA A 82 -8.28 0.57 6.69
CA ALA A 82 -9.68 0.15 6.56
C ALA A 82 -9.90 -1.37 6.43
N GLY A 83 -8.90 -2.21 6.73
CA GLY A 83 -8.97 -3.66 6.51
C GLY A 83 -9.04 -4.06 5.03
N LEU A 84 -8.69 -3.15 4.12
CA LEU A 84 -8.88 -3.33 2.68
C LEU A 84 -7.61 -3.80 1.96
N THR A 85 -7.83 -4.51 0.86
CA THR A 85 -6.84 -4.74 -0.18
C THR A 85 -7.13 -3.82 -1.35
N TYR A 86 -6.13 -3.09 -1.80
CA TYR A 86 -6.23 -2.11 -2.88
C TYR A 86 -5.70 -2.71 -4.17
N ARG A 87 -6.51 -2.65 -5.23
CA ARG A 87 -6.10 -3.04 -6.57
C ARG A 87 -5.43 -1.87 -7.29
N ILE A 88 -4.21 -2.08 -7.77
CA ILE A 88 -3.42 -1.13 -8.56
C ILE A 88 -3.08 -1.84 -9.88
N PRO A 89 -3.72 -1.46 -11.00
CA PRO A 89 -3.56 -2.16 -12.27
C PRO A 89 -2.12 -2.12 -12.79
N ALA A 90 -1.68 -3.19 -13.44
CA ALA A 90 -0.32 -3.28 -13.98
C ALA A 90 -0.04 -2.22 -15.07
N GLU A 91 -1.05 -1.83 -15.83
CA GLU A 91 -0.96 -0.79 -16.87
C GLU A 91 -0.65 0.61 -16.31
N GLU A 92 -0.78 0.83 -15.00
CA GLU A 92 -0.38 2.09 -14.37
C GLU A 92 1.14 2.20 -14.18
N GLY A 93 1.87 1.09 -14.30
CA GLY A 93 3.31 1.05 -14.12
C GLY A 93 3.72 1.41 -12.70
N LYS A 94 4.91 1.99 -12.52
CA LYS A 94 5.40 2.35 -11.19
C LYS A 94 4.49 3.40 -10.54
N VAL A 95 4.04 3.12 -9.32
CA VAL A 95 3.19 4.03 -8.54
C VAL A 95 3.87 4.53 -7.27
N ARG A 96 3.55 5.77 -6.91
CA ARG A 96 3.80 6.33 -5.59
C ARG A 96 2.52 6.24 -4.77
N VAL A 97 2.57 5.53 -3.65
CA VAL A 97 1.49 5.49 -2.67
C VAL A 97 1.71 6.61 -1.67
N ILE A 98 0.77 7.56 -1.59
CA ILE A 98 0.80 8.67 -0.65
C ILE A 98 -0.15 8.33 0.50
N VAL A 99 0.38 8.23 1.71
CA VAL A 99 -0.41 8.03 2.93
C VAL A 99 -0.35 9.30 3.76
N LEU A 100 -1.49 9.95 3.94
CA LEU A 100 -1.66 11.08 4.85
C LEU A 100 -2.24 10.58 6.15
N PHE A 101 -1.55 10.81 7.26
CA PHE A 101 -2.05 10.58 8.61
C PHE A 101 -2.47 11.90 9.24
N SER A 102 -3.60 11.92 9.97
CA SER A 102 -4.14 13.10 10.65
C SER A 102 -4.62 12.79 12.07
N ASP A 103 -4.53 13.79 12.94
CA ASP A 103 -4.99 13.70 14.35
C ASP A 103 -6.52 13.78 14.50
N GLN A 104 -7.22 14.15 13.44
CA GLN A 104 -8.66 14.27 13.38
C GLN A 104 -9.22 13.77 12.03
N PRO A 105 -10.53 13.46 11.96
CA PRO A 105 -11.18 13.17 10.68
C PRO A 105 -11.09 14.38 9.75
N VAL A 106 -10.62 14.16 8.52
CA VAL A 106 -10.51 15.20 7.50
C VAL A 106 -11.26 14.77 6.24
N LYS A 107 -11.83 15.74 5.51
CA LYS A 107 -12.54 15.47 4.25
C LYS A 107 -11.55 15.11 3.16
N ALA A 108 -11.81 14.00 2.47
CA ALA A 108 -10.91 13.48 1.44
C ALA A 108 -10.92 14.32 0.16
N ASP A 109 -12.10 14.75 -0.30
CA ASP A 109 -12.29 15.49 -1.56
C ASP A 109 -11.37 16.72 -1.73
N PRO A 110 -11.28 17.67 -0.77
CA PRO A 110 -10.39 18.83 -0.92
C PRO A 110 -8.90 18.45 -0.88
N ILE A 111 -8.54 17.35 -0.23
CA ILE A 111 -7.16 16.85 -0.18
C ILE A 111 -6.82 16.19 -1.52
N ALA A 112 -7.73 15.39 -2.06
CA ALA A 112 -7.62 14.75 -3.38
C ALA A 112 -7.42 15.80 -4.49
N ALA A 113 -8.19 16.90 -4.46
CA ALA A 113 -8.06 17.99 -5.41
C ALA A 113 -6.66 18.65 -5.38
N GLN A 114 -6.12 18.88 -4.17
CA GLN A 114 -4.77 19.45 -4.01
C GLN A 114 -3.68 18.48 -4.49
N ILE A 115 -3.80 17.19 -4.15
CA ILE A 115 -2.90 16.15 -4.67
C ILE A 115 -2.95 16.12 -6.19
N PHE A 116 -4.14 16.17 -6.78
CA PHE A 116 -4.33 16.21 -8.23
C PHE A 116 -3.62 17.40 -8.87
N GLU A 117 -3.83 18.60 -8.34
CA GLU A 117 -3.19 19.82 -8.83
C GLU A 117 -1.65 19.69 -8.83
N ILE A 118 -1.06 19.26 -7.71
CA ILE A 118 0.40 19.15 -7.55
C ILE A 118 0.97 18.04 -8.43
N ALA A 119 0.35 16.85 -8.43
CA ALA A 119 0.87 15.69 -9.14
C ALA A 119 0.65 15.78 -10.66
N SER A 120 -0.38 16.49 -11.13
CA SER A 120 -0.64 16.68 -12.57
C SER A 120 0.51 17.43 -13.28
N VAL A 121 1.17 18.35 -12.57
CA VAL A 121 2.36 19.07 -13.04
C VAL A 121 3.67 18.33 -12.75
N GLY A 122 3.60 17.08 -12.28
CA GLY A 122 4.76 16.21 -12.05
C GLY A 122 5.55 16.51 -10.76
N ARG A 123 5.04 17.36 -9.87
CA ARG A 123 5.69 17.64 -8.58
C ARG A 123 5.45 16.50 -7.58
N GLN A 124 6.37 16.36 -6.64
CA GLN A 124 6.15 15.51 -5.46
C GLN A 124 5.27 16.24 -4.46
N VAL A 125 4.28 15.54 -3.92
CA VAL A 125 3.41 16.06 -2.86
C VAL A 125 4.16 16.01 -1.53
N THR A 126 4.18 17.13 -0.82
CA THR A 126 4.67 17.19 0.56
C THR A 126 3.55 17.59 1.50
N ALA A 127 3.69 17.33 2.80
CA ALA A 127 2.70 17.74 3.79
C ALA A 127 2.45 19.25 3.80
N PHE A 128 3.47 20.07 3.48
CA PHE A 128 3.37 21.53 3.44
C PHE A 128 2.55 22.06 2.26
N ASP A 129 2.46 21.30 1.17
CA ASP A 129 1.64 21.69 0.02
C ASP A 129 0.14 21.52 0.32
N LEU A 130 -0.21 20.71 1.33
CA LEU A 130 -1.59 20.35 1.64
C LEU A 130 -2.16 21.23 2.75
N ARG A 131 -3.30 21.87 2.46
CA ARG A 131 -4.09 22.66 3.41
C ARG A 131 -5.00 21.75 4.22
N VAL A 132 -4.39 20.97 5.11
CA VAL A 132 -5.11 20.04 5.99
C VAL A 132 -5.15 20.60 7.41
N PRO A 133 -6.32 20.62 8.08
CA PRO A 133 -6.41 21.13 9.44
C PRO A 133 -5.81 20.15 10.46
N GLY A 134 -5.24 20.68 11.54
CA GLY A 134 -4.69 19.88 12.63
C GLY A 134 -3.24 19.45 12.39
N LYS A 135 -2.84 18.36 13.03
CA LYS A 135 -1.52 17.75 12.82
C LYS A 135 -1.61 16.74 11.71
N VAL A 136 -0.68 16.83 10.76
CA VAL A 136 -0.56 15.87 9.66
C VAL A 136 0.86 15.42 9.47
N VAL A 137 1.01 14.16 9.06
CA VAL A 137 2.27 13.61 8.56
C VAL A 137 1.99 12.85 7.27
N LEU A 138 2.93 12.91 6.33
CA LEU A 138 2.78 12.31 5.01
C LEU A 138 3.91 11.32 4.78
N GLU A 139 3.57 10.15 4.26
CA GLU A 139 4.50 9.10 3.83
C GLU A 139 4.32 8.90 2.33
N THR A 140 5.42 8.74 1.60
CA THR A 140 5.40 8.33 0.20
C THR A 140 6.13 7.01 0.03
N LEU A 141 5.40 5.98 -0.35
CA LEU A 141 5.92 4.63 -0.61
C LEU A 141 5.95 4.39 -2.12
N HIS A 142 6.79 3.47 -2.57
CA HIS A 142 6.89 3.09 -3.97
C HIS A 142 6.42 1.66 -4.15
N PHE A 143 5.63 1.41 -5.19
CA PHE A 143 5.17 0.09 -5.56
C PHE A 143 5.16 -0.03 -7.08
N THR A 144 5.47 -1.22 -7.60
CA THR A 144 5.35 -1.53 -9.02
C THR A 144 4.47 -2.76 -9.14
N PRO A 145 3.22 -2.64 -9.64
CA PRO A 145 2.38 -3.79 -9.92
C PRO A 145 3.04 -4.67 -10.98
N SER A 146 2.89 -5.98 -10.84
CA SER A 146 3.42 -6.95 -11.79
C SER A 146 2.29 -7.56 -12.60
N SER A 147 2.54 -7.82 -13.89
CA SER A 147 1.58 -8.44 -14.80
C SER A 147 1.56 -9.99 -14.69
N GLY A 148 2.31 -10.56 -13.75
CA GLY A 148 2.55 -11.99 -13.65
C GLY A 148 1.54 -12.72 -12.77
N VAL A 149 1.28 -13.99 -13.04
CA VAL A 149 0.63 -14.92 -12.10
C VAL A 149 1.49 -15.00 -10.83
N PRO A 150 0.93 -14.96 -9.60
CA PRO A 150 1.72 -14.99 -8.38
C PRO A 150 2.63 -16.24 -8.37
N SER A 151 3.94 -16.01 -8.32
CA SER A 151 4.95 -17.09 -8.28
C SER A 151 5.11 -17.72 -6.89
N ASP A 152 4.31 -17.32 -5.92
CA ASP A 152 4.36 -17.81 -4.55
C ASP A 152 3.06 -18.55 -4.18
N ALA A 153 2.78 -19.64 -4.92
CA ALA A 153 1.99 -20.73 -4.37
C ALA A 153 2.98 -21.69 -3.68
N VAL A 154 2.99 -21.60 -2.35
CA VAL A 154 3.74 -22.46 -1.43
C VAL A 154 3.64 -23.93 -1.85
N GLU A 155 4.78 -24.54 -2.14
CA GLU A 155 4.94 -25.99 -2.28
C GLU A 155 4.65 -26.62 -0.91
N GLY A 156 3.39 -26.99 -0.72
CA GLY A 156 2.86 -27.60 0.50
C GLY A 156 2.22 -28.94 0.19
N ASP A 157 3.03 -29.99 0.31
CA ASP A 157 2.66 -31.35 0.71
C ASP A 157 1.41 -31.96 0.05
N ALA A 158 1.58 -32.50 -1.16
CA ALA A 158 0.63 -33.48 -1.70
C ALA A 158 0.90 -34.84 -1.03
N VAL A 159 0.23 -35.07 0.10
CA VAL A 159 0.10 -36.42 0.67
C VAL A 159 -0.66 -37.28 -0.34
N VAL A 160 0.04 -38.23 -0.94
CA VAL A 160 -0.56 -39.31 -1.73
C VAL A 160 -1.44 -40.13 -0.78
N SER A 161 -2.75 -39.97 -0.87
CA SER A 161 -3.70 -40.99 -0.41
C SER A 161 -4.25 -41.71 -1.64
N ASP A 162 -3.51 -42.74 -2.05
CA ASP A 162 -4.02 -43.79 -2.90
C ASP A 162 -4.89 -44.70 -2.02
N ALA A 163 -6.21 -44.60 -2.19
CA ALA A 163 -7.16 -45.51 -1.59
C ALA A 163 -8.29 -45.79 -2.59
N GLY A 164 -8.10 -46.87 -3.34
CA GLY A 164 -9.10 -47.93 -3.42
C GLY A 164 -10.28 -47.72 -4.37
N ALA A 165 -10.28 -48.51 -5.42
CA ALA A 165 -11.32 -48.68 -6.43
C ALA A 165 -12.66 -49.30 -5.93
N ALA A 166 -13.62 -49.29 -6.87
CA ALA A 166 -14.93 -49.95 -6.97
C ALA A 166 -16.13 -49.10 -6.46
N GLY A 167 -17.19 -48.86 -7.23
CA GLY A 167 -17.53 -49.28 -8.59
C GLY A 167 -18.85 -48.64 -9.06
N ASP A 168 -19.15 -48.91 -10.34
CA ASP A 168 -20.45 -48.98 -11.01
C ASP A 168 -21.45 -47.82 -10.92
N GLY A 169 -21.71 -47.20 -12.07
CA GLY A 169 -22.92 -46.42 -12.32
C GLY A 169 -22.83 -45.45 -13.50
N ALA A 170 -22.89 -45.95 -14.73
CA ALA A 170 -23.28 -45.14 -15.89
C ALA A 170 -24.78 -45.37 -16.20
N PRO A 171 -25.38 -44.64 -17.15
CA PRO A 171 -25.69 -43.21 -17.17
C PRO A 171 -27.21 -42.97 -17.41
N VAL A 172 -27.76 -41.77 -17.14
CA VAL A 172 -29.08 -41.39 -17.67
C VAL A 172 -29.08 -39.93 -18.14
N ASN A 173 -29.64 -39.78 -19.34
CA ASN A 173 -29.80 -38.63 -20.22
C ASN A 173 -31.19 -37.99 -19.98
N ASP A 174 -31.36 -36.67 -20.11
CA ASP A 174 -32.50 -35.97 -20.77
C ASP A 174 -32.44 -34.46 -20.46
N THR A 175 -32.24 -33.55 -21.41
CA THR A 175 -33.16 -32.96 -22.41
C THR A 175 -34.38 -32.21 -21.86
N GLY A 176 -34.54 -30.95 -22.31
CA GLY A 176 -35.76 -30.14 -22.23
C GLY A 176 -35.71 -29.05 -21.16
N GLY A 177 -36.03 -27.77 -21.41
CA GLY A 177 -36.68 -27.11 -22.54
C GLY A 177 -37.49 -25.93 -22.01
N MET A 178 -37.56 -24.84 -22.79
CA MET A 178 -38.47 -23.66 -22.69
C MET A 178 -38.43 -22.87 -21.35
N ASP A 179 -38.44 -21.54 -21.34
CA ASP A 179 -39.67 -20.75 -21.45
C ASP A 179 -39.45 -19.37 -22.09
N ALA A 180 -40.39 -19.01 -22.96
CA ALA A 180 -40.62 -17.69 -23.53
C ALA A 180 -42.00 -17.19 -23.07
N GLY A 181 -42.18 -15.87 -23.02
CA GLY A 181 -43.46 -15.17 -22.77
C GLY A 181 -43.31 -14.18 -21.62
N THR A 182 -43.14 -12.87 -21.86
CA THR A 182 -44.11 -11.91 -22.40
C THR A 182 -45.38 -11.87 -21.57
N ASP A 183 -45.52 -10.84 -20.73
CA ASP A 183 -46.82 -10.23 -20.47
C ASP A 183 -46.66 -8.73 -20.26
N ALA A 184 -47.55 -8.03 -20.97
CA ALA A 184 -47.68 -6.59 -21.03
C ALA A 184 -49.00 -6.18 -20.35
N ALA A 185 -49.01 -4.92 -19.90
CA ALA A 185 -50.18 -4.06 -19.65
C ALA A 185 -50.95 -4.27 -18.33
N PRO A 186 -51.76 -3.28 -17.93
CA PRO A 186 -51.97 -1.93 -18.49
C PRO A 186 -51.29 -0.78 -17.75
#